data_AF-A0A930QI04-F1
#
_entry.id   AF-A0A930QI04-F1
#
_cell.length_a   1.000
_cell.length_b   1.000
_cell.length_c   1.000
_cell.angle_alpha   90.00
_cell.angle_beta   90.00
_cell.angle_gamma   90.00
#
_symmetry.space_group_name_H-M   'P 1'
#
loop_
_entity.id
_entity.type
_entity.pdbx_description
1 polymer ?
#
loop_
_entity_poly.entity_id
_entity_poly.type
_entity_poly.pdbx_seq_one_letter_code
_entity_poly.pdbx_strand_id
1 'polypeptide(L)'
;KGVATSLGVLTMLMGQVTFIIFVIWLTIVYVSRYVSLGSVVAAFLAPFLAALYGYPTEYVLFTAVAAILVILRHRENIGRLMHGTENKI
;
A
#
# COMPACT_ATOMS: atom_id res chain seq x y z
N LYS A 1 7.57 2.37 8.79
CA LYS A 1 7.14 1.46 9.89
C LYS A 1 7.07 -0.04 9.49
N GLY A 2 7.12 -0.42 8.22
CA GLY A 2 7.10 -1.85 7.77
C GLY A 2 7.00 -2.00 6.24
N VAL A 3 6.71 -0.89 5.56
CA VAL A 3 6.56 -0.76 4.10
C VAL A 3 7.70 -1.40 3.30
N ALA A 4 8.98 -1.20 3.69
CA ALA A 4 10.11 -1.78 2.96
C ALA A 4 10.14 -3.32 3.03
N THR A 5 9.81 -3.89 4.19
CA THR A 5 9.70 -5.35 4.36
C THR A 5 8.52 -5.91 3.57
N SER A 6 7.36 -5.25 3.63
CA SER A 6 6.18 -5.64 2.84
C SER A 6 6.46 -5.57 1.35
N LEU A 7 7.15 -4.53 0.88
CA LEU A 7 7.54 -4.39 -0.52
C LEU A 7 8.47 -5.54 -0.96
N GLY A 8 9.49 -5.87 -0.17
CA GLY A 8 10.39 -6.99 -0.48
C GLY A 8 9.68 -8.34 -0.60
N VAL A 9 8.76 -8.63 0.32
CA VAL A 9 7.94 -9.86 0.29
C VAL A 9 7.03 -9.87 -0.93
N LEU A 10 6.32 -8.76 -1.22
CA LEU A 10 5.44 -8.68 -2.37
C LEU A 10 6.22 -8.77 -3.69
N THR A 11 7.42 -8.20 -3.79
CA THR A 11 8.26 -8.30 -5.00
C THR A 11 8.60 -9.75 -5.31
N MET A 12 8.92 -10.56 -4.29
CA MET A 12 9.22 -11.98 -4.46
C MET A 12 8.00 -12.81 -4.84
N LEU A 13 6.83 -12.53 -4.26
CA LEU A 13 5.60 -13.29 -4.52
C LEU A 13 4.87 -12.86 -5.80
N MET A 14 4.86 -11.55 -6.06
CA MET A 14 4.05 -10.89 -7.08
C MET A 14 4.74 -9.64 -7.63
N GLY A 15 5.89 -9.82 -8.29
CA GLY A 15 6.70 -8.73 -8.82
C GLY A 15 5.95 -7.74 -9.72
N GLN A 16 5.05 -8.24 -10.58
CA GLN A 16 4.23 -7.38 -11.46
C GLN A 16 3.27 -6.48 -10.68
N VAL A 17 2.52 -7.05 -9.72
CA VAL A 17 1.63 -6.28 -8.83
C VAL A 17 2.44 -5.26 -8.04
N THR A 18 3.61 -5.67 -7.54
CA THR A 18 4.49 -4.82 -6.74
C THR A 18 5.01 -3.62 -7.51
N PHE A 19 5.38 -3.81 -8.78
CA PHE A 19 5.79 -2.71 -9.65
C PHE A 19 4.65 -1.70 -9.85
N ILE A 20 3.43 -2.19 -10.14
CA ILE A 20 2.25 -1.33 -10.35
C ILE A 20 1.93 -0.51 -9.10
N ILE A 21 1.82 -1.16 -7.92
CA ILE A 21 1.53 -0.44 -6.68
C ILE A 21 2.65 0.54 -6.31
N PHE A 22 3.90 0.23 -6.64
CA PHE A 22 5.03 1.14 -6.40
C PHE A 22 4.94 2.39 -7.28
N VAL A 23 4.58 2.26 -8.55
CA VAL A 23 4.36 3.41 -9.46
C VAL A 23 3.20 4.27 -8.98
N ILE A 24 2.09 3.64 -8.56
CA ILE A 24 0.93 4.37 -8.00
C ILE A 24 1.33 5.11 -6.72
N TRP A 25 2.04 4.43 -5.82
CA TRP A 25 2.55 5.02 -4.58
C TRP A 25 3.43 6.23 -4.88
N LEU A 26 4.38 6.09 -5.81
CA LEU A 26 5.32 7.16 -6.18
C LEU A 26 4.60 8.35 -6.79
N THR A 27 3.59 8.11 -7.64
CA THR A 27 2.75 9.16 -8.23
C THR A 27 1.98 9.93 -7.15
N ILE A 28 1.35 9.22 -6.21
CA ILE A 28 0.60 9.84 -5.13
C ILE A 28 1.53 10.64 -4.22
N VAL A 29 2.69 10.09 -3.86
CA VAL A 29 3.67 10.78 -3.02
C VAL A 29 4.22 12.02 -3.73
N TYR A 30 4.50 11.94 -5.02
CA TYR A 30 5.00 13.08 -5.79
C TYR A 30 3.98 14.23 -5.85
N VAL A 31 2.71 13.93 -6.09
CA VAL A 31 1.64 14.94 -6.21
C VAL A 31 1.20 15.47 -4.84
N SER A 32 0.96 14.58 -3.87
CA SER A 32 0.37 14.94 -2.57
C SER A 32 1.41 15.35 -1.53
N ARG A 33 2.68 14.98 -1.72
CA ARG A 33 3.76 15.06 -0.72
C ARG A 33 3.50 14.25 0.55
N TYR A 34 2.53 13.33 0.56
CA TYR A 34 2.20 12.48 1.71
C TYR A 34 2.57 11.01 1.48
N VAL A 35 3.57 10.51 2.23
CA VAL A 35 3.94 9.08 2.25
C VAL A 35 2.79 8.20 2.71
N SER A 36 2.07 8.65 3.74
CA SER A 36 0.99 7.87 4.36
C SER A 36 -0.18 7.67 3.41
N LEU A 37 -0.55 8.70 2.64
CA LEU A 37 -1.60 8.59 1.63
C LEU A 37 -1.23 7.55 0.56
N GLY A 38 -0.02 7.65 -0.01
CA GLY A 38 0.46 6.68 -0.99
C GLY A 38 0.45 5.25 -0.42
N SER A 39 0.90 5.08 0.82
CA SER A 39 1.00 3.76 1.46
C SER A 39 -0.36 3.12 1.72
N VAL A 40 -1.36 3.90 2.13
CA VAL A 40 -2.73 3.42 2.34
C VAL A 40 -3.37 3.01 1.01
N VAL A 41 -3.22 3.82 -0.04
CA VAL A 41 -3.77 3.52 -1.37
C VAL A 41 -3.10 2.28 -1.97
N ALA A 42 -1.77 2.18 -1.89
CA ALA A 42 -1.02 1.02 -2.38
C ALA A 42 -1.44 -0.27 -1.67
N ALA A 43 -1.59 -0.23 -0.34
CA ALA A 43 -2.04 -1.37 0.44
C ALA A 43 -3.48 -1.78 0.09
N PHE A 44 -4.37 -0.81 -0.10
CA PHE A 44 -5.76 -1.08 -0.51
C PHE A 44 -5.83 -1.75 -1.88
N LEU A 45 -5.02 -1.30 -2.85
CA LEU A 45 -5.03 -1.84 -4.22
C LEU A 45 -4.38 -3.23 -4.35
N ALA A 46 -3.44 -3.58 -3.47
CA ALA A 46 -2.69 -4.84 -3.54
C ALA A 46 -3.57 -6.11 -3.70
N PRO A 47 -4.59 -6.37 -2.86
CA PRO A 47 -5.45 -7.56 -3.01
C PRO A 47 -6.28 -7.54 -4.30
N PHE A 48 -6.75 -6.38 -4.74
CA PHE A 48 -7.50 -6.28 -6.00
C PHE A 48 -6.63 -6.57 -7.21
N LEU A 49 -5.40 -6.05 -7.23
CA LEU A 49 -4.45 -6.33 -8.30
C LEU A 49 -3.99 -7.78 -8.29
N ALA A 50 -3.76 -8.37 -7.10
CA ALA A 50 -3.46 -9.80 -6.99
C ALA A 50 -4.59 -10.66 -7.58
N ALA A 51 -5.85 -10.34 -7.27
CA ALA A 51 -7.01 -11.04 -7.83
C ALA A 51 -7.16 -10.82 -9.35
N LEU A 52 -6.99 -9.58 -9.81
CA LEU A 52 -7.12 -9.20 -11.22
C LEU A 52 -6.09 -9.89 -12.13
N TYR A 53 -4.86 -10.04 -11.65
CA TYR A 53 -3.80 -10.73 -12.39
C TYR A 53 -3.80 -12.26 -12.20
N GLY A 54 -4.81 -12.82 -11.52
CA GLY A 54 -4.98 -14.27 -11.40
C GLY A 54 -3.96 -14.94 -10.48
N TYR A 55 -3.43 -14.22 -9.48
CA TYR A 55 -2.56 -14.83 -8.47
C TYR A 55 -3.33 -15.84 -7.60
N PRO A 56 -2.64 -16.81 -6.97
CA PRO A 56 -3.27 -17.79 -6.09
C PRO A 56 -4.07 -17.13 -4.95
N THR A 57 -5.16 -17.78 -4.54
CA THR A 57 -6.08 -17.27 -3.51
C THR A 57 -5.36 -16.97 -2.19
N GLU A 58 -4.31 -17.73 -1.86
CA GLU A 58 -3.48 -17.54 -0.68
C GLU A 58 -2.78 -16.17 -0.71
N TYR A 59 -2.37 -15.70 -1.89
CA TYR A 59 -1.68 -14.43 -2.07
C TYR A 59 -2.67 -13.26 -2.00
N VAL A 60 -3.87 -13.46 -2.54
CA VAL A 60 -4.98 -12.50 -2.40
C VAL A 60 -5.37 -12.36 -0.91
N LEU A 61 -5.48 -13.47 -0.18
CA LEU A 61 -5.80 -13.46 1.24
C LEU A 61 -4.68 -12.82 2.06
N PHE A 62 -3.42 -13.16 1.77
CA PHE A 62 -2.25 -12.56 2.41
C PHE A 62 -2.22 -11.04 2.22
N THR A 63 -2.42 -10.56 0.98
CA THR A 63 -2.46 -9.13 0.68
C THR A 63 -3.67 -8.43 1.30
N ALA A 64 -4.83 -9.09 1.41
CA ALA A 64 -5.99 -8.54 2.08
C ALA A 64 -5.74 -8.35 3.59
N VAL A 65 -5.16 -9.36 4.27
CA VAL A 65 -4.78 -9.24 5.69
C VAL A 65 -3.71 -8.17 5.87
N ALA A 66 -2.69 -8.14 5.01
CA ALA A 66 -1.66 -7.11 5.02
C ALA A 66 -2.25 -5.71 4.83
N ALA A 67 -3.21 -5.54 3.92
CA ALA A 67 -3.90 -4.28 3.68
C ALA A 67 -4.61 -3.77 4.94
N ILE A 68 -5.37 -4.64 5.61
CA ILE A 68 -6.05 -4.32 6.88
C ILE A 68 -5.03 -3.88 7.93
N LEU A 69 -3.95 -4.64 8.13
CA LEU A 69 -2.90 -4.30 9.10
C LEU A 69 -2.22 -2.96 8.79
N VAL A 70 -1.95 -2.69 7.51
CA VAL A 70 -1.37 -1.41 7.09
C VAL A 70 -2.33 -0.25 7.37
N ILE A 71 -3.61 -0.40 7.03
CA ILE A 71 -4.63 0.63 7.28
C ILE A 71 -4.77 0.91 8.78
N LEU A 72 -4.87 -0.15 9.61
CA LEU A 72 -4.95 -0.02 11.06
C LEU A 72 -3.74 0.70 11.65
N ARG A 73 -2.55 0.42 11.11
CA ARG A 73 -1.31 1.07 11.55
C ARG A 73 -1.22 2.54 11.14
N HIS A 74 -1.92 2.92 10.06
CA HIS A 74 -1.97 4.29 9.58
C HIS A 74 -3.18 5.07 10.09
N ARG A 75 -4.03 4.53 10.99
CA ARG A 75 -5.21 5.22 11.52
C ARG A 75 -4.93 6.66 12.01
N GLU A 76 -3.80 6.86 12.68
CA GLU A 76 -3.39 8.17 13.21
C GLU A 76 -2.96 9.12 12.08
N ASN A 77 -2.25 8.59 11.08
CA ASN A 77 -1.86 9.32 9.88
C ASN A 77 -3.08 9.69 9.02
N ILE A 78 -4.08 8.80 8.93
CA ILE A 78 -5.35 9.06 8.25
C ILE A 78 -6.10 10.20 8.95
N GLY A 79 -6.16 10.18 10.28
CA GLY A 79 -6.72 11.31 11.05
C GLY A 79 -5.99 12.63 10.75
N ARG A 80 -4.65 12.64 10.77
CA ARG A 80 -3.86 13.82 10.40
C ARG A 80 -4.05 14.26 8.95
N LEU A 81 -4.22 13.33 8.00
CA LEU A 81 -4.54 13.62 6.61
C LEU A 81 -5.90 14.34 6.49
N MET A 82 -6.92 13.85 7.19
CA MET A 82 -8.25 14.48 7.21
C MET A 82 -8.22 15.89 7.83
N HIS A 83 -7.34 16.12 8.79
CA HIS A 83 -7.14 17.43 9.41
C HIS A 83 -6.09 18.31 8.70
N GLY A 84 -5.46 17.83 7.63
CA GLY A 84 -4.40 18.55 6.92
C GLY A 84 -3.11 18.77 7.72
N THR A 85 -2.94 18.08 8.86
CA THR A 85 -1.80 18.21 9.78
C THR A 85 -0.74 17.11 9.59
N GLU A 86 -0.89 16.28 8.57
CA GLU A 86 0.07 15.23 8.26
C GLU A 86 1.39 15.84 7.75
N ASN A 87 2.50 15.24 8.14
CA ASN A 87 3.82 15.67 7.70
C ASN A 87 3.99 15.42 6.20
N LYS A 88 4.26 16.51 5.47
CA LYS A 88 4.70 16.44 4.09
C LYS A 88 6.19 16.07 4.04
N ILE A 89 6.57 15.31 3.00
CA ILE A 89 7.98 15.18 2.59
C ILE A 89 8.43 16.52 1.99
#